data_AF-A0A2V8DX67-F1
#
_entry.id   AF-A0A2V8DX67-F1
#
_cell.length_a   1.000
_cell.length_b   1.000
_cell.length_c   1.000
_cell.angle_alpha   90.00
_cell.angle_beta   90.00
_cell.angle_gamma   90.00
#
_symmetry.space_group_name_H-M   'P 1'
#
loop_
_entity.id
_entity.type
_entity.pdbx_description
1 polymer ?
#
loop_
_entity_poly.entity_id
_entity_poly.type
_entity_poly.pdbx_seq_one_letter_code
_entity_poly.pdbx_strand_id
1 'polypeptide(L)'
;MGRPLLVCAALVGVLVRFAPGAAAEEVIDRVLAVAVGDVITLSDVKAATVLGLIDPGSAADPVREVLSRLIDRALILDEVDRYVPPEPSTEAVEQAFAAVRARFDSDRAFAKVLALVGLTESGLRRTLREDLRIRAYLDQRFPATAPEGRETLIQGWLAGLRRRADVLDLYGAAAETR
;
A
#
# COMPACT_ATOMS: atom_id res chain seq x y z
N MET A 1 19.94 -25.09 -81.26
CA MET A 1 19.93 -23.89 -80.40
C MET A 1 18.56 -23.24 -80.56
N GLY A 2 17.63 -23.16 -79.63
CA GLY A 2 17.50 -23.50 -78.22
C GLY A 2 16.26 -22.71 -77.77
N ARG A 3 15.11 -23.36 -77.63
CA ARG A 3 13.91 -22.73 -77.03
C ARG A 3 14.05 -22.82 -75.51
N PRO A 4 13.68 -21.77 -74.78
CA PRO A 4 12.94 -22.04 -73.55
C PRO A 4 11.67 -21.19 -73.44
N LEU A 5 10.60 -21.93 -73.22
CA LEU A 5 9.40 -21.50 -72.49
C LEU A 5 9.82 -21.04 -71.09
N LEU A 6 9.20 -19.99 -70.56
CA LEU A 6 9.18 -19.76 -69.12
C LEU A 6 7.77 -19.34 -68.69
N VAL A 7 7.23 -20.23 -67.88
CA VAL A 7 5.88 -20.29 -67.32
C VAL A 7 5.74 -19.23 -66.24
N CYS A 8 4.67 -18.43 -66.32
CA CYS A 8 4.26 -17.53 -65.24
C CYS A 8 3.75 -18.38 -64.06
N ALA A 9 4.58 -18.55 -63.03
CA ALA A 9 4.16 -19.12 -61.75
C ALA A 9 3.39 -18.06 -60.95
N ALA A 10 2.08 -18.26 -60.80
CA ALA A 10 1.24 -17.46 -59.91
C ALA A 10 1.53 -17.83 -58.45
N LEU A 11 2.09 -16.89 -57.69
CA LEU A 11 2.28 -17.00 -56.24
C LEU A 11 0.96 -16.66 -55.54
N VAL A 12 0.28 -17.69 -55.03
CA VAL A 12 -0.86 -17.56 -54.12
C VAL A 12 -0.30 -17.16 -52.75
N GLY A 13 -0.45 -15.89 -52.38
CA GLY A 13 -0.09 -15.38 -51.06
C GLY A 13 -1.13 -15.82 -50.02
N VAL A 14 -0.75 -16.75 -49.15
CA VAL A 14 -1.53 -17.09 -47.95
C VAL A 14 -1.36 -15.97 -46.93
N LEU A 15 -2.40 -15.16 -46.76
CA LEU A 15 -2.48 -14.17 -45.68
C LEU A 15 -2.79 -14.92 -44.36
N VAL A 16 -1.75 -15.23 -43.60
CA VAL A 16 -1.89 -15.67 -42.21
C VAL A 16 -2.42 -14.49 -41.41
N ARG A 17 -3.70 -14.57 -41.03
CA ARG A 17 -4.37 -13.60 -40.16
C ARG A 17 -3.82 -13.82 -38.74
N PHE A 18 -2.87 -12.99 -38.33
CA PHE A 18 -2.49 -12.89 -36.92
C PHE A 18 -3.68 -12.31 -36.15
N ALA A 19 -4.39 -13.17 -35.41
CA ALA A 19 -5.29 -12.70 -34.38
C ALA A 19 -4.43 -12.15 -33.24
N PRO A 20 -4.59 -10.89 -32.82
CA PRO A 20 -3.94 -10.42 -31.60
C PRO A 20 -4.52 -11.26 -30.45
N GLY A 21 -3.68 -12.09 -29.84
CA GLY A 21 -4.03 -12.69 -28.56
C GLY A 21 -4.25 -11.55 -27.58
N ALA A 22 -5.45 -11.46 -27.01
CA ALA A 22 -5.69 -10.62 -25.85
C ALA A 22 -4.75 -11.14 -24.74
N ALA A 23 -3.59 -10.52 -24.60
CA ALA A 23 -2.80 -10.66 -23.40
C ALA A 23 -3.73 -10.19 -22.28
N ALA A 24 -4.09 -11.09 -21.36
CA ALA A 24 -4.71 -10.69 -20.12
C ALA A 24 -3.77 -9.64 -19.50
N GLU A 25 -4.23 -8.41 -19.39
CA GLU A 25 -3.50 -7.33 -18.74
C GLU A 25 -3.15 -7.83 -17.33
N GLU A 26 -1.87 -8.10 -17.10
CA GLU A 26 -1.38 -8.54 -15.79
C GLU A 26 -1.56 -7.36 -14.84
N VAL A 27 -2.60 -7.41 -14.01
CA VAL A 27 -2.82 -6.42 -12.95
C VAL A 27 -1.76 -6.66 -11.88
N ILE A 28 -0.64 -5.94 -11.95
CA ILE A 28 0.54 -6.10 -11.08
C ILE A 28 0.16 -5.85 -9.61
N ASP A 29 -0.24 -4.62 -9.28
CA ASP A 29 -0.90 -4.25 -8.02
C ASP A 29 -1.56 -2.89 -8.24
N ARG A 30 -2.78 -2.70 -7.73
CA ARG A 30 -3.52 -1.47 -7.98
C ARG A 30 -3.04 -0.38 -7.04
N VAL A 31 -2.57 0.74 -7.58
CA VAL A 31 -2.31 1.97 -6.81
C VAL A 31 -3.65 2.59 -6.41
N LEU A 32 -3.81 2.86 -5.12
CA LEU A 32 -5.02 3.46 -4.55
C LEU A 32 -4.82 4.92 -4.15
N ALA A 33 -3.60 5.30 -3.76
CA ALA A 33 -3.23 6.68 -3.53
C ALA A 33 -1.73 6.90 -3.71
N VAL A 34 -1.34 8.15 -3.92
CA VAL A 34 0.03 8.62 -3.69
C VAL A 34 -0.04 9.74 -2.68
N ALA A 35 0.68 9.64 -1.57
CA ALA A 35 0.71 10.66 -0.53
C ALA A 35 2.16 11.02 -0.24
N VAL A 36 2.54 12.30 -0.36
CA VAL A 36 3.91 12.78 -0.11
C VAL A 36 5.00 11.98 -0.86
N GLY A 37 4.65 11.49 -2.07
CA GLY A 37 5.53 10.66 -2.90
C GLY A 37 5.48 9.16 -2.60
N ASP A 38 4.84 8.74 -1.51
CA ASP A 38 4.64 7.34 -1.16
C ASP A 38 3.43 6.76 -1.90
N VAL A 39 3.67 5.68 -2.66
CA VAL A 39 2.63 4.92 -3.35
C VAL A 39 1.96 3.97 -2.36
N ILE A 40 0.64 4.05 -2.25
CA ILE A 40 -0.18 3.15 -1.42
C ILE A 40 -1.01 2.26 -2.33
N THR A 41 -0.85 0.94 -2.21
CA THR A 41 -1.51 -0.04 -3.07
C THR A 41 -2.69 -0.75 -2.39
N LEU A 42 -3.41 -1.54 -3.18
CA LEU A 42 -4.44 -2.43 -2.66
C LEU A 42 -3.85 -3.52 -1.77
N SER A 43 -2.64 -4.01 -2.07
CA SER A 43 -1.96 -4.97 -1.20
C SER A 43 -1.57 -4.35 0.14
N ASP A 44 -1.19 -3.08 0.19
CA ASP A 44 -0.93 -2.38 1.45
C ASP A 44 -2.18 -2.28 2.33
N VAL A 45 -3.32 -1.92 1.73
CA VAL A 45 -4.61 -1.89 2.44
C VAL A 45 -4.96 -3.28 2.96
N LYS A 46 -4.85 -4.32 2.12
CA LYS A 46 -5.09 -5.71 2.54
C LYS A 46 -4.16 -6.12 3.68
N ALA A 47 -2.86 -5.84 3.57
CA ALA A 47 -1.86 -6.16 4.57
C ALA A 47 -2.20 -5.52 5.92
N ALA A 48 -2.51 -4.22 5.94
CA ALA A 48 -2.87 -3.49 7.15
C ALA A 48 -4.12 -4.07 7.83
N THR A 49 -5.11 -4.52 7.04
CA THR A 49 -6.33 -5.17 7.56
C THR A 49 -6.05 -6.57 8.09
N VAL A 50 -5.48 -7.47 7.28
CA VAL A 50 -5.35 -8.90 7.65
C VAL A 50 -4.32 -9.14 8.75
N LEU A 51 -3.31 -8.27 8.88
CA LEU A 51 -2.37 -8.29 9.99
C LEU A 51 -2.92 -7.59 11.24
N GLY A 52 -4.09 -6.96 11.14
CA GLY A 52 -4.74 -6.20 12.21
C GLY A 52 -3.95 -4.95 12.62
N LEU A 53 -3.18 -4.35 11.71
CA LEU A 53 -2.48 -3.09 11.98
C LEU A 53 -3.47 -1.93 12.01
N ILE A 54 -4.54 -2.03 11.21
CA ILE A 54 -5.63 -1.06 11.14
C ILE A 54 -6.96 -1.81 11.15
N ASP A 55 -7.80 -1.51 12.15
CA ASP A 55 -9.18 -2.00 12.22
C ASP A 55 -10.14 -0.97 11.58
N PRO A 56 -10.84 -1.32 10.48
CA PRO A 56 -11.85 -0.46 9.86
C PRO A 56 -13.14 -0.32 10.67
N GLY A 57 -13.34 -1.14 11.71
CA GLY A 57 -14.58 -1.17 12.48
C GLY A 57 -15.79 -1.54 11.59
N SER A 58 -16.90 -0.82 11.78
CA SER A 58 -18.14 -1.01 11.01
C SER A 58 -18.30 -0.02 9.85
N ALA A 59 -17.20 0.52 9.32
CA ALA A 59 -17.25 1.43 8.17
C ALA A 59 -17.99 0.80 6.99
N ALA A 60 -18.84 1.59 6.32
CA ALA A 60 -19.60 1.12 5.15
C ALA A 60 -18.69 0.71 3.98
N ASP A 61 -17.55 1.40 3.83
CA ASP A 61 -16.46 1.02 2.94
C ASP A 61 -15.17 0.81 3.76
N PRO A 62 -14.88 -0.43 4.19
CA PRO A 62 -13.67 -0.75 4.95
C PRO A 62 -12.36 -0.47 4.21
N VAL A 63 -12.35 -0.61 2.88
CA VAL A 63 -11.13 -0.40 2.07
C VAL A 63 -10.81 1.10 2.04
N ARG A 64 -11.83 1.93 1.83
CA ARG A 64 -11.69 3.38 1.92
C ARG A 64 -11.19 3.81 3.29
N GLU A 65 -11.77 3.29 4.37
CA GLU A 65 -11.38 3.63 5.74
C GLU A 65 -9.90 3.32 6.01
N VAL A 66 -9.45 2.10 5.66
CA VAL A 66 -8.05 1.70 5.86
C VAL A 66 -7.12 2.52 4.99
N LEU A 67 -7.46 2.75 3.72
CA LEU A 67 -6.67 3.61 2.83
C LEU A 67 -6.53 5.02 3.41
N SER A 68 -7.60 5.58 3.97
CA SER A 68 -7.59 6.92 4.56
C SER A 68 -6.59 7.02 5.72
N ARG A 69 -6.53 5.99 6.56
CA ARG A 69 -5.57 5.89 7.66
C ARG A 69 -4.13 5.62 7.20
N LEU A 70 -3.94 4.88 6.10
CA LEU A 70 -2.62 4.73 5.49
C LEU A 70 -2.10 6.04 4.88
N ILE A 71 -2.98 6.85 4.27
CA ILE A 71 -2.63 8.20 3.84
C ILE A 71 -2.22 9.05 5.05
N ASP A 72 -3.00 9.06 6.14
CA ASP A 72 -2.61 9.78 7.37
C ASP A 72 -1.26 9.32 7.90
N ARG A 73 -1.03 8.01 7.94
CA ARG A 73 0.24 7.43 8.37
C ARG A 73 1.41 7.97 7.54
N ALA A 74 1.29 8.02 6.21
CA ALA A 74 2.32 8.56 5.33
C ALA A 74 2.57 10.05 5.60
N LEU A 75 1.51 10.84 5.75
CA LEU A 75 1.62 12.27 6.09
C LEU A 75 2.30 12.51 7.44
N ILE A 76 2.01 11.69 8.44
CA ILE A 76 2.68 11.78 9.75
C ILE A 76 4.14 11.35 9.61
N LEU A 77 4.43 10.31 8.84
CA LEU A 77 5.79 9.81 8.66
C LEU A 77 6.70 10.84 7.98
N ASP A 78 6.18 11.60 7.01
CA ASP A 78 6.89 12.72 6.39
C ASP A 78 7.20 13.85 7.39
N GLU A 79 6.29 14.13 8.33
CA GLU A 79 6.59 15.04 9.45
C GLU A 79 7.65 14.43 10.39
N VAL A 80 7.52 13.15 10.74
CA VAL A 80 8.47 12.42 11.59
C VAL A 80 9.89 12.47 11.01
N ASP A 81 10.05 12.27 9.70
CA ASP A 81 11.35 12.28 9.04
C ASP A 81 11.99 13.68 9.00
N ARG A 82 11.19 14.74 9.08
CA ARG A 82 11.69 16.12 9.24
C ARG A 82 12.19 16.42 10.66
N TYR A 83 11.62 15.78 11.68
CA TYR A 83 11.96 16.03 13.09
C TYR A 83 12.88 14.98 13.71
N VAL A 84 13.06 13.83 13.05
CA VAL A 84 13.96 12.73 13.41
C VAL A 84 13.89 12.35 14.90
N PRO A 85 12.73 11.83 15.37
CA PRO A 85 12.64 11.35 16.75
C PRO A 85 13.62 10.18 16.99
N PRO A 86 13.97 9.90 18.26
CA PRO A 86 14.84 8.78 18.60
C PRO A 86 14.34 7.47 17.98
N GLU A 87 15.28 6.70 17.44
CA GLU A 87 14.95 5.39 16.87
C GLU A 87 14.49 4.43 17.98
N PRO A 88 13.38 3.68 17.78
CA PRO A 88 12.97 2.65 18.73
C PRO A 88 14.05 1.57 18.88
N SER A 89 14.14 0.97 20.08
CA SER A 89 15.08 -0.12 20.30
C SER A 89 14.65 -1.38 19.53
N THR A 90 15.62 -2.24 19.23
CA THR A 90 15.36 -3.55 18.58
C THR A 90 14.36 -4.37 19.39
N GLU A 91 14.48 -4.37 20.72
CA GLU A 91 13.57 -5.10 21.61
C GLU A 91 12.14 -4.58 21.50
N ALA A 92 11.93 -3.26 21.37
CA ALA A 92 10.61 -2.69 21.19
C ALA A 92 9.98 -3.12 19.85
N VAL A 93 10.77 -3.18 18.78
CA VAL A 93 10.32 -3.67 17.46
C VAL A 93 9.98 -5.16 17.53
N GLU A 94 10.80 -5.99 18.18
CA GLU A 94 10.52 -7.43 18.32
C GLU A 94 9.30 -7.70 19.21
N GLN A 95 9.07 -6.91 20.26
CA GLN A 95 7.85 -7.00 21.07
C GLN A 95 6.60 -6.67 20.25
N ALA A 96 6.64 -5.59 19.45
CA ALA A 96 5.55 -5.24 18.55
C ALA A 96 5.31 -6.35 17.50
N PHE A 97 6.38 -6.92 16.95
CA PHE A 97 6.30 -8.02 16.00
C PHE A 97 5.68 -9.27 16.62
N ALA A 98 6.13 -9.67 17.82
CA ALA A 98 5.56 -10.78 18.56
C ALA A 98 4.08 -10.57 18.87
N ALA A 99 3.66 -9.34 19.19
CA ALA A 99 2.25 -9.01 19.42
C ALA A 99 1.38 -9.17 18.16
N VAL A 100 1.89 -8.80 16.98
CA VAL A 100 1.18 -9.06 15.71
C VAL A 100 1.14 -10.56 15.42
N ARG A 101 2.27 -11.26 15.59
CA ARG A 101 2.36 -12.70 15.37
C ARG A 101 1.39 -13.48 16.26
N ALA A 102 1.24 -13.11 17.53
CA ALA A 102 0.38 -13.78 18.51
C ALA A 102 -1.11 -13.78 18.13
N ARG A 103 -1.53 -12.97 17.16
CA ARG A 103 -2.91 -12.96 16.62
C ARG A 103 -3.24 -14.15 15.73
N PHE A 104 -2.23 -14.94 15.36
CA PHE A 104 -2.36 -16.07 14.45
C PHE A 104 -2.15 -17.39 15.19
N ASP A 105 -2.92 -18.42 14.82
CA ASP A 105 -2.90 -19.74 15.46
C ASP A 105 -1.53 -20.45 15.36
N SER A 106 -0.73 -20.14 14.34
CA SER A 106 0.56 -20.80 14.10
C SER A 106 1.51 -19.97 13.23
N ASP A 107 2.81 -20.31 13.27
CA ASP A 107 3.84 -19.60 12.47
C ASP A 107 3.57 -19.79 10.98
N ARG A 108 3.07 -20.97 10.62
CA ARG A 108 2.65 -21.29 9.26
C ARG A 108 1.46 -20.44 8.80
N ALA A 109 0.48 -20.21 9.67
CA ALA A 109 -0.67 -19.36 9.35
C ALA A 109 -0.22 -17.90 9.13
N PHE A 110 0.63 -17.39 10.02
CA PHE A 110 1.23 -16.06 9.89
C PHE A 110 2.06 -15.91 8.61
N ALA A 111 2.98 -16.83 8.34
CA ALA A 111 3.80 -16.82 7.13
C ALA A 111 2.97 -16.89 5.85
N LYS A 112 1.88 -17.67 5.85
CA LYS A 112 0.94 -17.72 4.72
C LYS A 112 0.27 -16.37 4.47
N VAL A 113 -0.11 -15.66 5.53
CA VAL A 113 -0.72 -14.32 5.41
C VAL A 113 0.27 -13.30 4.90
N LEU A 114 1.51 -13.30 5.42
CA LEU A 114 2.59 -12.46 4.90
C LEU A 114 2.83 -12.69 3.40
N ALA A 115 2.94 -13.95 2.97
CA ALA A 115 3.11 -14.30 1.57
C ALA A 115 1.93 -13.86 0.68
N LEU A 116 0.69 -13.98 1.18
CA LEU A 116 -0.52 -13.58 0.45
C LEU A 116 -0.55 -12.09 0.13
N VAL A 117 0.01 -11.26 1.02
CA VAL A 117 0.05 -9.80 0.85
C VAL A 117 1.42 -9.29 0.37
N GLY A 118 2.31 -10.19 -0.06
CA GLY A 118 3.62 -9.82 -0.61
C GLY A 118 4.60 -9.23 0.41
N LEU A 119 4.39 -9.46 1.71
CA LEU A 119 5.21 -8.92 2.78
C LEU A 119 6.20 -9.96 3.32
N THR A 120 7.39 -9.51 3.70
CA THR A 120 8.35 -10.32 4.46
C THR A 120 8.28 -9.97 5.94
N GLU A 121 8.82 -10.82 6.81
CA GLU A 121 8.90 -10.46 8.24
C GLU A 121 9.78 -9.21 8.47
N SER A 122 10.85 -9.05 7.69
CA SER A 122 11.69 -7.83 7.75
C SER A 122 10.92 -6.59 7.29
N GLY A 123 10.07 -6.73 6.27
CA GLY A 123 9.14 -5.71 5.82
C GLY A 123 8.17 -5.30 6.93
N LEU A 124 7.56 -6.27 7.61
CA LEU A 124 6.68 -5.99 8.75
C LEU A 124 7.41 -5.30 9.90
N ARG A 125 8.62 -5.76 10.27
CA ARG A 125 9.44 -5.10 11.30
C ARG A 125 9.74 -3.65 10.95
N ARG A 126 10.02 -3.35 9.68
CA ARG A 126 10.19 -1.97 9.20
C ARG A 126 8.93 -1.13 9.39
N THR A 127 7.76 -1.66 9.03
CA THR A 127 6.46 -0.99 9.25
C THR A 127 6.23 -0.72 10.74
N LEU A 128 6.49 -1.71 11.61
CA LEU A 128 6.29 -1.56 13.06
C LEU A 128 7.27 -0.56 13.69
N ARG A 129 8.50 -0.51 13.20
CA ARG A 129 9.51 0.49 13.58
C ARG A 129 9.02 1.91 13.24
N GLU A 130 8.49 2.12 12.03
CA GLU A 130 7.87 3.40 11.64
C GLU A 130 6.67 3.75 12.52
N ASP A 131 5.81 2.79 12.84
CA ASP A 131 4.66 3.01 13.73
C ASP A 131 5.11 3.44 15.14
N LEU A 132 6.20 2.86 15.65
CA LEU A 132 6.80 3.27 16.92
C LEU A 132 7.39 4.69 16.86
N ARG A 133 8.04 5.06 15.74
CA ARG A 133 8.53 6.44 15.52
C ARG A 133 7.38 7.45 15.49
N ILE A 134 6.28 7.11 14.79
CA ILE A 134 5.06 7.90 14.75
C ILE A 134 4.49 8.08 16.15
N ARG A 135 4.36 7.00 16.94
CA ARG A 135 3.85 7.09 18.32
C ARG A 135 4.70 8.01 19.19
N ALA A 136 6.02 7.82 19.19
CA ALA A 136 6.94 8.65 19.96
C ALA A 136 6.84 10.14 19.58
N TYR A 137 6.76 10.43 18.29
CA TYR A 137 6.57 11.79 17.79
C TYR A 137 5.24 12.40 18.27
N LEU A 138 4.13 11.67 18.14
CA LEU A 138 2.82 12.15 18.57
C LEU A 138 2.72 12.29 20.10
N ASP A 139 3.37 11.43 20.87
CA ASP A 139 3.44 11.53 22.34
C ASP A 139 4.19 12.81 22.78
N GLN A 140 5.29 13.13 22.10
CA GLN A 140 6.07 14.35 22.37
C GLN A 140 5.33 15.61 21.93
N ARG A 141 4.70 15.58 20.75
CA ARG A 141 4.05 16.74 20.14
C ARG A 141 2.69 17.06 20.77
N PHE A 142 1.94 16.03 21.16
CA PHE A 142 0.59 16.15 21.70
C PHE A 142 0.47 15.42 23.04
N PRO A 143 0.88 16.07 24.15
CA PRO A 143 0.84 15.46 25.47
C PRO A 143 -0.58 15.05 25.87
N ALA A 144 -0.71 13.91 26.56
CA ALA A 144 -2.00 13.42 27.05
C ALA A 144 -2.70 14.37 28.04
N THR A 145 -1.96 15.30 28.65
CA THR A 145 -2.44 16.30 29.61
C THR A 145 -2.99 17.57 28.97
N ALA A 146 -3.03 17.66 27.64
CA ALA A 146 -3.50 18.85 26.94
C ALA A 146 -4.99 19.13 27.23
N PRO A 147 -5.38 20.40 27.56
CA PRO A 147 -6.76 20.74 27.94
C PRO A 147 -7.83 20.40 26.89
N GLU A 148 -7.50 20.54 25.60
CA GLU A 148 -8.41 20.30 24.48
C GLU A 148 -8.62 18.80 24.17
N GLY A 149 -7.87 17.93 24.84
CA GLY A 149 -7.81 16.50 24.58
C GLY A 149 -6.85 16.15 23.43
N ARG A 150 -6.02 15.13 23.67
CA ARG A 150 -4.97 14.70 22.73
C ARG A 150 -5.52 14.34 21.34
N GLU A 151 -6.62 13.60 21.29
CA GLU A 151 -7.21 13.14 20.03
C GLU A 151 -7.69 14.32 19.16
N THR A 152 -8.39 15.28 19.76
CA THR A 152 -8.86 16.50 19.08
C THR A 152 -7.71 17.25 18.43
N LEU A 153 -6.60 17.40 19.14
CA LEU A 153 -5.40 18.09 18.64
C LEU A 153 -4.77 17.34 17.47
N ILE A 154 -4.63 16.02 17.57
CA ILE A 154 -4.10 15.17 16.49
C ILE A 154 -4.99 15.29 15.26
N GLN A 155 -6.31 15.16 15.41
CA GLN A 155 -7.26 15.24 14.29
C GLN A 155 -7.25 16.62 13.62
N GLY A 156 -7.22 17.70 14.40
CA GLY A 156 -7.14 19.06 13.86
C GLY A 156 -5.84 19.29 13.07
N TRP A 157 -4.72 18.79 13.60
CA TRP A 157 -3.43 18.87 12.93
C TRP A 157 -3.37 18.00 11.66
N LEU A 158 -3.84 16.76 11.71
CA LEU A 158 -3.95 15.85 10.55
C LEU A 158 -4.82 16.43 9.45
N ALA A 159 -5.96 17.02 9.80
CA ALA A 159 -6.80 17.74 8.85
C ALA A 159 -6.03 18.90 8.19
N GLY A 160 -5.16 19.57 8.96
CA GLY A 160 -4.23 20.58 8.44
C GLY A 160 -3.18 20.01 7.48
N LEU A 161 -2.60 18.85 7.76
CA LEU A 161 -1.66 18.17 6.87
C LEU A 161 -2.33 17.78 5.56
N ARG A 162 -3.47 17.09 5.63
CA ARG A 162 -4.25 16.67 4.44
C ARG A 162 -4.57 17.83 3.50
N ARG A 163 -4.83 19.03 4.03
CA ARG A 163 -5.12 20.23 3.21
C ARG A 163 -3.90 20.80 2.47
N ARG A 164 -2.69 20.54 2.95
CA ARG A 164 -1.45 21.15 2.43
C ARG A 164 -0.53 20.17 1.72
N ALA A 165 -0.65 18.89 2.03
CA ALA A 165 0.16 17.84 1.45
C ALA A 165 -0.26 17.53 0.02
N ASP A 166 0.69 17.05 -0.77
CA ASP A 166 0.42 16.46 -2.07
C ASP A 166 -0.15 15.04 -1.87
N VAL A 167 -1.46 14.90 -2.10
CA VAL A 167 -2.18 13.63 -2.01
C VAL A 167 -3.00 13.45 -3.28
N LEU A 168 -2.64 12.45 -4.06
CA LEU A 168 -3.40 11.96 -5.20
C LEU A 168 -4.21 10.75 -4.78
N ASP A 169 -5.52 10.93 -4.58
CA ASP A 169 -6.44 9.84 -4.24
C ASP A 169 -7.04 9.22 -5.50
N LEU A 170 -6.75 7.94 -5.75
CA LEU A 170 -7.14 7.21 -6.95
C LEU A 170 -8.26 6.19 -6.70
N TYR A 171 -8.75 6.10 -5.45
CA TYR A 171 -9.70 5.06 -5.05
C TYR A 171 -11.04 5.18 -5.79
N GLY A 172 -11.53 6.41 -6.00
CA GLY A 172 -12.80 6.69 -6.69
C GLY A 172 -12.71 6.62 -8.22
N ALA A 173 -11.56 6.97 -8.80
CA ALA A 173 -11.36 6.97 -10.26
C ALA A 173 -11.43 5.55 -10.86
N ALA A 174 -11.20 4.51 -10.05
CA ALA A 174 -11.26 3.12 -10.47
C ALA A 174 -12.68 2.51 -10.46
N ALA A 175 -13.68 3.20 -9.90
CA ALA A 175 -15.07 2.73 -9.86
C ALA A 175 -15.86 3.08 -11.14
N GLU A 176 -15.42 4.11 -11.88
CA GLU A 176 -16.11 4.61 -13.08
C GLU A 176 -15.76 3.83 -14.38
N THR A 177 -14.74 2.97 -14.35
CA THR A 177 -14.33 2.16 -15.50
C THR A 177 -15.06 0.81 -15.61
N ARG A 178 -16.20 0.64 -14.92
CA ARG A 178 -16.97 -0.61 -14.91
C ARG A 178 -18.37 -0.44 -15.49
#